data_AF-A0A9D1RGY6-F1
#
_entry.id   AF-A0A9D1RGY6-F1
#
_cell.length_a   1.000
_cell.length_b   1.000
_cell.length_c   1.000
_cell.angle_alpha   90.00
_cell.angle_beta   90.00
_cell.angle_gamma   90.00
#
_symmetry.space_group_name_H-M   'P 1'
#
loop_
_entity.id
_entity.type
_entity.pdbx_description
1 polymer ?
#
loop_
_entity_poly.entity_id
_entity_poly.type
_entity_poly.pdbx_seq_one_letter_code
_entity_poly.pdbx_strand_id
1 'polypeptide(L)'
;MKKSHFIVIVVFLLVITAVNLFVLLSKQGGRSCACSNSAGKGCYVSSMISLDENQKQLYGGIKSKYRNRAILVADSLHLRQEKLMRALMQNESDTNKIAQIEKDIVSCQKELLHLSVEQYYEIKAILNPSQIPVLDSLFAQIFICRPTCNHRSEDGGTHPHLN
;
A
#
# COMPACT_ATOMS: atom_id res chain seq x y z
N MET A 1 -33.29 11.47 48.79
CA MET A 1 -31.82 11.47 48.62
C MET A 1 -31.30 12.88 48.86
N LYS A 2 -30.31 13.08 49.75
CA LYS A 2 -29.80 14.41 50.08
C LYS A 2 -29.25 15.06 48.81
N LYS A 3 -29.70 16.29 48.50
CA LYS A 3 -29.33 17.07 47.29
C LYS A 3 -27.81 17.08 47.02
N SER A 4 -27.01 16.98 48.08
CA SER A 4 -25.55 16.83 48.03
C SER A 4 -25.08 15.59 47.24
N HIS A 5 -25.68 14.41 47.42
CA HIS A 5 -25.26 13.21 46.68
C HIS A 5 -25.64 13.28 45.20
N PHE A 6 -26.75 13.94 44.87
CA PHE A 6 -27.16 14.15 43.47
C PHE A 6 -26.15 15.04 42.74
N ILE A 7 -25.68 16.11 43.39
CA ILE A 7 -24.66 17.01 42.83
C ILE A 7 -23.35 16.25 42.59
N VAL A 8 -22.91 15.44 43.55
CA VAL A 8 -21.68 14.64 43.41
C VAL A 8 -21.77 13.65 42.24
N ILE A 9 -22.91 12.97 42.07
CA ILE A 9 -23.12 12.03 40.96
C ILE A 9 -23.10 12.77 39.60
N VAL A 10 -23.73 13.94 39.50
CA VAL A 10 -23.74 14.73 38.26
C VAL A 10 -22.35 15.22 37.90
N VAL A 11 -21.57 15.71 38.88
CA VAL A 11 -20.18 16.13 38.64
C VAL A 11 -19.32 14.95 38.20
N PHE A 12 -19.48 13.79 38.82
CA PHE A 12 -18.74 12.58 38.45
C PHE A 12 -19.05 12.13 37.01
N LEU A 13 -20.32 12.16 36.61
CA LEU A 13 -20.73 11.85 35.24
C LEU A 13 -20.15 12.83 34.21
N LEU A 14 -20.10 14.12 34.53
CA LEU A 14 -19.48 15.14 33.66
C LEU A 14 -17.96 14.92 33.50
N VAL A 15 -17.27 14.48 34.55
CA VAL A 15 -15.84 14.15 34.46
C VAL A 15 -15.62 12.94 33.57
N ILE A 16 -16.43 11.88 33.72
CA ILE A 16 -16.32 10.66 32.88
C ILE A 16 -16.57 10.99 31.41
N THR A 17 -17.59 11.78 31.09
CA THR A 17 -17.88 12.15 29.70
C THR A 17 -16.79 13.02 29.11
N ALA A 18 -16.22 13.97 29.87
CA ALA A 18 -15.10 14.78 29.42
C ALA A 18 -13.85 13.94 29.14
N VAL A 19 -13.52 12.99 30.01
CA VAL A 19 -12.37 12.07 29.82
C VAL A 19 -12.60 11.19 28.60
N ASN A 20 -13.79 10.61 28.42
CA ASN A 20 -14.11 9.80 27.24
C ASN A 20 -14.05 10.61 25.94
N LEU A 21 -14.54 11.86 25.94
CA LEU A 21 -14.45 12.77 24.80
C LEU A 21 -12.99 13.12 24.48
N PHE A 22 -12.17 13.37 25.50
CA PHE A 22 -10.73 13.63 25.34
C PHE A 22 -9.98 12.41 24.80
N VAL A 23 -10.30 11.20 25.24
CA VAL A 23 -9.73 9.95 24.72
C VAL A 23 -10.15 9.71 23.26
N LEU A 24 -11.40 10.01 22.90
CA LEU A 24 -11.88 9.92 21.52
C LEU A 24 -11.20 10.95 20.59
N LEU A 25 -11.06 12.20 21.04
CA LEU A 25 -10.38 13.26 20.29
C LEU A 25 -8.87 13.01 20.17
N SER A 26 -8.23 12.46 21.20
CA SER A 26 -6.81 12.08 21.13
C SER A 26 -6.56 10.82 20.29
N LYS A 27 -7.54 9.90 20.20
CA LYS A 27 -7.49 8.75 19.27
C LYS A 27 -7.81 9.11 17.82
N GLN A 28 -8.43 10.26 17.55
CA GLN A 28 -8.52 10.81 16.19
C GLN A 28 -7.16 11.34 15.65
N GLY A 29 -6.14 11.43 16.50
CA GLY A 29 -4.73 11.49 16.09
C GLY A 29 -4.14 10.12 15.71
N GLY A 30 -5.01 9.14 15.40
CA GLY A 30 -4.65 7.81 14.97
C GLY A 30 -3.80 7.86 13.71
N ARG A 31 -2.48 7.80 13.91
CA ARG A 31 -1.44 7.28 13.01
C ARG A 31 -1.93 7.09 11.58
N SER A 32 -2.15 8.19 10.88
CA SER A 32 -1.86 8.21 9.47
C SER A 32 -0.41 7.78 9.39
N CYS A 33 -0.09 6.73 8.63
CA CYS A 33 1.27 6.50 8.22
C CYS A 33 1.72 7.82 7.59
N ALA A 34 2.43 8.63 8.37
CA ALA A 34 2.99 9.87 7.90
C ALA A 34 4.05 9.42 6.90
N CYS A 35 3.65 9.36 5.62
CA CYS A 35 4.57 9.67 4.56
C CYS A 35 5.09 11.06 4.92
N SER A 36 6.23 11.06 5.62
CA SER A 36 7.00 12.24 5.93
C SER A 36 6.96 13.13 4.69
N ASN A 37 6.46 14.35 4.86
CA ASN A 37 6.66 15.44 3.92
C ASN A 37 8.15 15.75 3.90
N SER A 38 8.95 14.87 3.30
CA SER A 38 10.30 15.16 2.88
C SER A 38 10.20 16.04 1.65
N ALA A 39 10.02 17.34 1.90
CA ALA A 39 10.42 18.37 0.95
C ALA A 39 11.88 18.08 0.57
N GLY A 40 12.10 17.53 -0.63
CA GLY A 40 13.44 17.22 -1.15
C GLY A 40 13.71 15.78 -1.59
N LYS A 41 12.82 14.80 -1.33
CA LYS A 41 12.93 13.50 -2.01
C LYS A 41 11.89 13.43 -3.12
N GLY A 42 12.27 13.91 -4.30
CA GLY A 42 11.53 13.63 -5.53
C GLY A 42 11.23 12.13 -5.60
N CYS A 43 10.06 11.78 -6.12
CA CYS A 43 9.71 10.39 -6.42
C CYS A 43 10.86 9.75 -7.20
N TYR A 44 11.25 8.50 -6.89
CA TYR A 44 12.41 7.81 -7.49
C TYR A 44 12.49 7.96 -9.03
N VAL A 45 11.34 7.91 -9.71
CA VAL A 45 11.22 8.15 -11.15
C VAL A 45 11.45 9.63 -11.54
N SER A 46 10.85 10.59 -10.83
CA SER A 46 11.05 12.03 -11.10
C SER A 46 12.45 12.54 -10.74
N SER A 47 13.18 11.83 -9.87
CA SER A 47 14.58 12.14 -9.58
C SER A 47 15.57 11.55 -10.59
N MET A 48 15.14 10.53 -11.34
CA MET A 48 15.98 9.82 -12.32
C MET A 48 15.72 10.30 -13.76
N ILE A 49 14.47 10.65 -14.09
CA ILE A 49 14.11 11.20 -15.39
C ILE A 49 14.09 12.73 -15.27
N SER A 50 14.91 13.41 -16.08
CA SER A 50 14.93 14.87 -16.17
C SER A 50 13.66 15.38 -16.88
N LEU A 51 12.55 15.49 -16.15
CA LEU A 51 11.27 15.98 -16.64
C LEU A 51 11.24 17.52 -16.71
N ASP A 52 10.65 18.09 -17.76
CA ASP A 52 10.28 19.50 -17.79
C ASP A 52 9.01 19.79 -16.95
N GLU A 53 8.65 21.06 -16.76
CA GLU A 53 7.51 21.43 -15.90
C GLU A 53 6.16 20.90 -16.39
N ASN A 54 5.94 20.85 -17.71
CA ASN A 54 4.72 20.29 -18.27
C ASN A 54 4.67 18.77 -18.04
N GLN A 55 5.77 18.07 -18.31
CA GLN A 55 5.92 16.65 -18.04
C GLN A 55 5.75 16.31 -16.55
N LYS A 56 6.27 17.15 -15.63
CA LYS A 56 6.08 16.96 -14.18
C LYS A 56 4.61 17.03 -13.78
N GLN A 57 3.86 17.97 -14.33
CA GLN A 57 2.43 18.10 -14.04
C GLN A 57 1.65 16.87 -14.53
N LEU A 58 1.89 16.45 -15.77
CA LEU A 58 1.26 15.25 -16.34
C LEU A 58 1.64 13.98 -15.56
N TYR A 59 2.93 13.82 -15.25
CA TYR A 59 3.44 12.73 -14.43
C TYR A 59 2.80 12.69 -13.04
N GLY A 60 2.62 13.85 -12.40
CA GLY A 60 1.92 13.95 -11.11
C GLY A 60 0.49 13.41 -11.16
N GLY A 61 -0.24 13.73 -12.23
CA GLY A 61 -1.59 13.21 -12.49
C GLY A 61 -1.60 11.69 -12.67
N ILE A 62 -0.73 11.18 -13.54
CA ILE A 62 -0.57 9.73 -13.79
C ILE A 62 -0.24 9.01 -12.48
N LYS A 63 0.76 9.51 -11.73
CA LYS A 63 1.17 8.92 -10.45
C LYS A 63 0.02 8.86 -9.45
N SER A 64 -0.74 9.95 -9.29
CA SER A 64 -1.88 9.98 -8.37
C SER A 64 -2.97 8.98 -8.76
N LYS A 65 -3.34 8.96 -10.05
CA LYS A 65 -4.34 8.04 -10.62
C LYS A 65 -4.00 6.57 -10.32
N TYR A 66 -2.78 6.14 -10.65
CA TYR A 66 -2.37 4.75 -10.45
C TYR A 66 -2.15 4.41 -8.98
N ARG A 67 -1.62 5.33 -8.17
CA ARG A 67 -1.48 5.13 -6.72
C ARG A 67 -2.83 4.86 -6.07
N ASN A 68 -3.85 5.68 -6.38
CA ASN A 68 -5.17 5.54 -5.76
C ASN A 68 -5.84 4.21 -6.15
N ARG A 69 -5.70 3.78 -7.41
CA ARG A 69 -6.18 2.46 -7.85
C ARG A 69 -5.42 1.32 -7.16
N ALA A 70 -4.09 1.39 -7.15
CA ALA A 70 -3.25 0.33 -6.58
C ALA A 70 -3.47 0.14 -5.07
N ILE A 71 -3.71 1.21 -4.31
CA ILE A 71 -4.02 1.10 -2.87
C ILE A 71 -5.27 0.26 -2.65
N LEU A 72 -6.35 0.50 -3.39
CA LEU A 72 -7.61 -0.26 -3.23
C LEU A 72 -7.44 -1.76 -3.55
N VAL A 73 -6.65 -2.06 -4.58
CA VAL A 73 -6.35 -3.45 -4.96
C VAL A 73 -5.44 -4.12 -3.93
N ALA A 74 -4.45 -3.40 -3.39
CA ALA A 74 -3.56 -3.90 -2.35
C ALA A 74 -4.30 -4.16 -1.03
N ASP A 75 -5.20 -3.28 -0.62
CA ASP A 75 -6.06 -3.48 0.55
C ASP A 75 -6.94 -4.73 0.36
N SER A 76 -7.52 -4.88 -0.84
CA SER A 76 -8.31 -6.07 -1.20
C SER A 76 -7.47 -7.35 -1.17
N LEU A 77 -6.22 -7.29 -1.63
CA LEU A 77 -5.27 -8.40 -1.60
C LEU A 77 -4.98 -8.81 -0.16
N HIS A 78 -4.66 -7.87 0.73
CA HIS A 78 -4.39 -8.15 2.13
C HIS A 78 -5.58 -8.77 2.84
N LEU A 79 -6.79 -8.26 2.63
CA LEU A 79 -8.01 -8.86 3.19
C LEU A 79 -8.21 -10.31 2.72
N ARG A 80 -7.89 -10.62 1.45
CA ARG A 80 -8.00 -11.98 0.90
C ARG A 80 -6.93 -12.91 1.47
N GLN A 81 -5.69 -12.43 1.63
CA GLN A 81 -4.61 -13.17 2.29
C GLN A 81 -4.94 -13.47 3.76
N GLU A 82 -5.52 -12.52 4.47
CA GLU A 82 -5.99 -12.73 5.85
C GLU A 82 -7.11 -13.79 5.89
N LYS A 83 -8.08 -13.73 4.97
CA LYS A 83 -9.14 -14.75 4.85
C LYS A 83 -8.58 -16.13 4.55
N LEU A 84 -7.56 -16.23 3.69
CA LEU A 84 -6.87 -17.49 3.40
C LEU A 84 -6.26 -18.05 4.68
N MET A 85 -5.49 -17.23 5.41
CA MET A 85 -4.84 -17.67 6.64
C MET A 85 -5.86 -18.15 7.68
N ARG A 86 -6.94 -17.39 7.86
CA ARG A 86 -8.04 -17.78 8.76
C ARG A 86 -8.70 -19.10 8.35
N ALA A 87 -8.87 -19.35 7.05
CA ALA A 87 -9.44 -20.60 6.54
C ALA A 87 -8.51 -21.79 6.78
N LEU A 88 -7.20 -21.61 6.58
CA LEU A 88 -6.19 -22.64 6.82
C LEU A 88 -6.04 -23.02 8.30
N MET A 89 -6.38 -22.11 9.22
CA MET A 89 -6.36 -22.36 10.67
C MET A 89 -7.58 -23.13 11.19
N GLN A 90 -8.59 -23.42 10.36
CA GLN A 90 -9.78 -24.17 10.77
C GLN A 90 -9.49 -25.67 10.83
N ASN A 91 -10.08 -26.38 11.80
CA ASN A 91 -9.88 -27.82 11.99
C ASN A 91 -10.38 -28.66 10.80
N GLU A 92 -11.37 -28.16 10.05
CA GLU A 92 -11.89 -28.80 8.84
C GLU A 92 -11.47 -27.96 7.62
N SER A 93 -10.79 -28.62 6.68
CA SER A 93 -10.34 -27.98 5.44
C SER A 93 -11.45 -27.96 4.40
N ASP A 94 -12.08 -26.80 4.19
CA ASP A 94 -12.94 -26.54 3.05
C ASP A 94 -12.09 -26.15 1.83
N THR A 95 -11.69 -27.18 1.08
CA THR A 95 -10.82 -27.05 -0.10
C THR A 95 -11.43 -26.17 -1.20
N ASN A 96 -12.75 -26.17 -1.35
CA ASN A 96 -13.44 -25.33 -2.34
C ASN A 96 -13.34 -23.86 -1.97
N LYS A 97 -13.54 -23.54 -0.70
CA LYS A 97 -13.40 -22.17 -0.18
C LYS A 97 -11.97 -21.68 -0.30
N ILE A 98 -10.97 -22.52 0.01
CA ILE A 98 -9.55 -22.18 -0.15
C ILE A 98 -9.23 -21.87 -1.62
N ALA A 99 -9.62 -22.76 -2.54
CA ALA A 99 -9.39 -22.56 -3.98
C ALA A 99 -10.05 -21.28 -4.51
N GLN A 100 -11.21 -20.89 -3.98
CA GLN A 100 -11.83 -19.62 -4.35
C GLN A 100 -11.03 -18.41 -3.84
N ILE A 101 -10.57 -18.44 -2.57
CA ILE A 101 -9.76 -17.35 -2.01
C ILE A 101 -8.45 -17.21 -2.79
N GLU A 102 -7.81 -18.31 -3.17
CA GLU A 102 -6.59 -18.30 -4.00
C GLU A 102 -6.83 -17.65 -5.37
N LYS A 103 -7.95 -17.99 -6.04
CA LYS A 103 -8.33 -17.32 -7.30
C LYS A 103 -8.50 -15.83 -7.12
N ASP A 104 -9.14 -15.40 -6.03
CA ASP A 104 -9.35 -13.99 -5.72
C ASP A 104 -8.01 -13.27 -5.44
N ILE A 105 -7.06 -13.92 -4.75
CA ILE A 105 -5.70 -13.42 -4.53
C ILE A 105 -4.97 -13.23 -5.86
N VAL A 106 -4.99 -14.26 -6.71
CA VAL A 106 -4.36 -14.21 -8.05
C VAL A 106 -4.97 -13.10 -8.89
N SER A 107 -6.28 -12.87 -8.79
CA SER A 107 -6.95 -11.76 -9.49
C SER A 107 -6.40 -10.39 -9.05
N CYS A 108 -6.24 -10.15 -7.75
CA CYS A 108 -5.64 -8.92 -7.23
C CYS A 108 -4.19 -8.73 -7.72
N GLN A 109 -3.38 -9.79 -7.69
CA GLN A 109 -1.99 -9.73 -8.14
C GLN A 109 -1.89 -9.40 -9.63
N LYS A 110 -2.74 -10.01 -10.46
CA LYS A 110 -2.84 -9.69 -11.90
C LYS A 110 -3.23 -8.23 -12.11
N GLU A 111 -4.19 -7.72 -11.34
CA GLU A 111 -4.62 -6.32 -11.45
C GLU A 111 -3.50 -5.35 -11.06
N LEU A 112 -2.75 -5.61 -9.98
CA LEU A 112 -1.59 -4.79 -9.60
C LEU A 112 -0.51 -4.76 -10.68
N LEU A 113 -0.21 -5.91 -11.29
CA LEU A 113 0.73 -5.98 -12.41
C LEU A 113 0.20 -5.18 -13.61
N HIS A 114 -1.08 -5.37 -13.95
CA HIS A 114 -1.71 -4.67 -15.06
C HIS A 114 -1.68 -3.14 -14.87
N LEU A 115 -2.01 -2.64 -13.67
CA LEU A 115 -1.91 -1.23 -13.33
C LEU A 115 -0.49 -0.68 -13.55
N SER A 116 0.52 -1.46 -13.21
CA SER A 116 1.91 -1.05 -13.39
C SER A 116 2.32 -0.98 -14.86
N VAL A 117 1.84 -1.92 -15.68
CA VAL A 117 2.06 -1.93 -17.14
C VAL A 117 1.35 -0.76 -17.80
N GLU A 118 0.08 -0.50 -17.44
CA GLU A 118 -0.64 0.67 -17.95
C GLU A 118 0.08 1.98 -17.55
N GLN A 119 0.53 2.09 -16.30
CA GLN A 119 1.27 3.25 -15.82
C GLN A 119 2.55 3.49 -16.63
N TYR A 120 3.30 2.43 -16.95
CA TYR A 120 4.50 2.53 -17.79
C TYR A 120 4.17 3.19 -19.14
N TYR A 121 3.11 2.72 -19.81
CA TYR A 121 2.73 3.28 -21.11
C TYR A 121 2.24 4.72 -21.03
N GLU A 122 1.46 5.07 -20.00
CA GLU A 122 1.03 6.46 -19.79
C GLU A 122 2.21 7.39 -19.51
N ILE A 123 3.20 6.95 -18.73
CA ILE A 123 4.43 7.74 -18.51
C ILE A 123 5.20 7.84 -19.83
N LYS A 124 5.39 6.74 -20.55
CA LYS A 124 6.13 6.74 -21.83
C LYS A 124 5.55 7.72 -22.84
N ALA A 125 4.22 7.87 -22.88
CA ALA A 125 3.53 8.77 -23.80
C ALA A 125 3.83 10.26 -23.57
N ILE A 126 4.23 10.65 -22.36
CA ILE A 126 4.56 12.06 -22.03
C ILE A 126 6.07 12.35 -22.13
N LEU A 127 6.90 11.34 -22.39
CA LEU A 127 8.34 11.48 -22.46
C LEU A 127 8.84 11.77 -23.88
N ASN A 128 9.95 12.48 -23.95
CA ASN A 128 10.74 12.61 -25.17
C ASN A 128 11.46 11.28 -25.48
N PRO A 129 11.76 10.98 -26.75
CA PRO A 129 12.47 9.75 -27.12
C PRO A 129 13.79 9.53 -26.36
N SER A 130 14.51 10.62 -26.04
CA SER A 130 15.76 10.58 -25.27
C SER A 130 15.59 10.16 -23.80
N GLN A 131 14.40 10.32 -23.23
CA GLN A 131 14.08 9.98 -21.83
C GLN A 131 13.59 8.52 -21.67
N ILE A 132 13.11 7.89 -22.74
CA ILE A 132 12.55 6.53 -22.72
C ILE A 132 13.54 5.47 -22.19
N PRO A 133 14.84 5.45 -22.58
CA PRO A 133 15.77 4.45 -22.06
C PRO A 133 15.93 4.50 -20.53
N VAL A 134 15.79 5.68 -19.93
CA VAL A 134 15.85 5.85 -18.47
C VAL A 134 14.59 5.26 -17.83
N LEU A 135 13.41 5.50 -18.40
CA LEU A 135 12.15 4.88 -17.96
C LEU A 135 12.23 3.35 -18.02
N ASP A 136 12.72 2.81 -19.14
CA ASP A 136 12.84 1.36 -19.34
C ASP A 136 13.77 0.72 -18.30
N SER A 137 14.91 1.37 -18.03
CA SER A 137 15.85 0.92 -16.98
C SER A 137 15.24 0.95 -15.58
N LEU A 138 14.41 1.94 -15.27
CA LEU A 138 13.71 2.04 -13.98
C LEU A 138 12.67 0.93 -13.81
N PHE A 139 11.85 0.70 -14.83
CA PHE A 139 10.84 -0.37 -14.78
C PHE A 139 11.50 -1.76 -14.78
N ALA A 140 12.60 -1.95 -15.52
CA ALA A 140 13.39 -3.18 -15.43
C ALA A 140 13.92 -3.43 -14.01
N GLN A 141 14.37 -2.41 -13.28
CA GLN A 141 14.82 -2.58 -11.88
C GLN A 141 13.69 -2.93 -10.92
N ILE A 142 12.46 -2.51 -11.21
CA ILE A 142 11.28 -2.80 -10.39
C ILE A 142 10.78 -4.24 -10.64
N PHE A 143 10.76 -4.68 -11.90
CA PHE A 143 10.16 -5.96 -12.30
C PHE A 143 11.14 -7.11 -12.45
N ILE A 144 12.43 -6.84 -12.66
CA ILE A 144 13.44 -7.86 -12.90
C ILE A 144 14.40 -7.87 -11.72
N CYS A 145 14.43 -8.99 -10.99
CA CYS A 145 15.47 -9.25 -10.02
C CYS A 145 16.80 -9.36 -10.77
N ARG A 146 17.75 -8.44 -10.53
CA ARG A 146 19.05 -8.51 -11.20
C ARG A 146 19.81 -9.74 -10.68
N PRO A 147 20.55 -10.49 -11.51
CA PRO A 147 21.38 -11.60 -11.05
C PRO A 147 22.43 -11.22 -9.99
N THR A 148 22.68 -9.92 -9.81
CA THR A 148 23.60 -9.35 -8.80
C THR A 148 22.94 -9.16 -7.43
N CYS A 149 21.69 -9.58 -7.25
CA CYS A 149 21.08 -9.70 -5.93
C CYS A 149 21.80 -10.83 -5.18
N ASN A 150 22.87 -10.48 -4.45
CA ASN A 150 23.43 -11.33 -3.41
C ASN A 150 22.35 -11.50 -2.33
N HIS A 151 21.42 -12.42 -2.57
CA HIS A 151 20.70 -13.08 -1.50
C HIS A 151 21.75 -13.89 -0.75
N ARG A 152 22.45 -13.24 0.18
CA ARG A 152 23.17 -13.93 1.24
C ARG A 152 22.13 -14.84 1.87
N SER A 153 22.34 -16.13 1.65
CA SER A 153 21.53 -17.26 2.08
C SER A 153 21.51 -17.37 3.60
N GLU A 154 20.86 -16.42 4.28
CA GLU A 154 20.44 -16.58 5.67
C GLU A 154 18.96 -16.98 5.76
N ASP A 155 18.19 -16.76 4.70
CA ASP A 155 16.79 -17.16 4.62
C ASP A 155 16.66 -18.24 3.53
N GLY A 156 16.67 -19.51 3.93
CA GLY A 156 16.63 -20.64 3.02
C GLY A 156 15.46 -20.56 2.03
N GLY A 157 15.76 -20.38 0.75
CA GLY A 157 14.79 -20.59 -0.32
C GLY A 157 14.98 -19.71 -1.55
N THR A 158 15.84 -20.14 -2.47
CA THR A 158 15.54 -20.43 -3.89
C THR A 158 16.85 -20.52 -4.67
N HIS A 159 17.33 -21.75 -4.85
CA HIS A 159 18.26 -22.04 -5.95
C HIS A 159 17.44 -22.01 -7.25
N PRO A 160 17.82 -21.21 -8.27
CA PRO A 160 17.31 -21.44 -9.61
C PRO A 160 18.04 -22.67 -10.17
N HIS A 161 17.42 -23.84 -10.04
CA HIS A 161 17.73 -24.94 -10.95
C HIS A 161 16.91 -24.74 -12.22
N LEU A 162 17.53 -24.15 -13.23
CA LEU A 162 17.11 -24.33 -14.61
C LEU A 162 18.21 -25.13 -15.29
N ASN A 163 17.82 -26.32 -15.77
CA ASN A 163 18.65 -27.26 -16.52
C ASN A 163 19.20 -26.63 -17.81
#